data_AF-A0A0C3Q8K4-F1
#
_entry.id   AF-A0A0C3Q8K4-F1
#
_cell.length_a   1.000
_cell.length_b   1.000
_cell.length_c   1.000
_cell.angle_alpha   90.00
_cell.angle_beta   90.00
_cell.angle_gamma   90.00
#
_symmetry.space_group_name_H-M   'P 1'
#
loop_
_entity.id
_entity.type
_entity.pdbx_description
1 polymer ?
#
loop_
_entity_poly.entity_id
_entity_poly.type
_entity_poly.pdbx_seq_one_letter_code
_entity_poly.pdbx_strand_id
1 'polypeptide(L)'
;EELVIVDFLIGMGKRGFPLTHQMIYEKASQILELKTGHAVELGGQWVYRFLQRHPRLAVYRATPLEWSRANGMNPTAVKEYFDTVEMLFDLHNPPEENIHAMDEVGINTGIFARPLVIAEAGQRHQHLQKIGDRKITTCIETIVGNGTTLRPTVIFKGT
;
A
#
# COMPACT_ATOMS: atom_id res chain seq x y z
N GLU A 1 28.14 -12.43 4.25
CA GLU A 1 27.33 -11.80 5.32
C GLU A 1 26.33 -10.78 4.80
N GLU A 2 26.72 -9.87 3.89
CA GLU A 2 25.75 -8.96 3.23
C GLU A 2 24.58 -9.70 2.56
N LEU A 3 24.81 -10.90 2.02
CA LEU A 3 23.75 -11.74 1.44
C LEU A 3 22.65 -12.13 2.45
N VAL A 4 23.00 -12.31 3.74
CA VAL A 4 22.00 -12.60 4.79
C VAL A 4 21.10 -11.40 5.00
N ILE A 5 21.67 -10.18 4.94
CA ILE A 5 20.90 -8.93 4.99
C ILE A 5 20.00 -8.84 3.76
N VAL A 6 20.50 -9.16 2.56
CA VAL A 6 19.70 -9.18 1.33
C VAL A 6 18.50 -10.12 1.46
N ASP A 7 18.72 -11.38 1.87
CA ASP A 7 17.64 -12.37 1.98
C ASP A 7 16.65 -11.99 3.10
N PHE A 8 17.14 -11.40 4.20
CA PHE A 8 16.27 -10.82 5.24
C PHE A 8 15.39 -9.69 4.69
N LEU A 9 15.95 -8.75 3.93
CA LEU A 9 15.19 -7.64 3.34
C LEU A 9 14.14 -8.12 2.34
N ILE A 10 14.48 -9.11 1.50
CA ILE A 10 13.52 -9.74 0.58
C ILE A 10 12.40 -10.42 1.36
N GLY A 11 12.73 -11.18 2.41
CA GLY A 11 11.75 -11.86 3.25
C GLY A 11 10.81 -10.87 3.96
N MET A 12 11.34 -9.77 4.47
CA MET A 12 10.56 -8.70 5.11
C MET A 12 9.61 -8.02 4.12
N GLY A 13 10.08 -7.74 2.89
CA GLY A 13 9.25 -7.21 1.81
C GLY A 13 8.09 -8.14 1.44
N LYS A 14 8.36 -9.45 1.29
CA LYS A 14 7.33 -10.46 0.99
C LYS A 14 6.24 -10.57 2.06
N ARG A 15 6.57 -10.26 3.32
CA ARG A 15 5.63 -10.28 4.45
C ARG A 15 4.88 -8.96 4.65
N GLY A 16 5.09 -7.98 3.77
CA GLY A 16 4.44 -6.66 3.88
C GLY A 16 5.10 -5.71 4.88
N PHE A 17 6.34 -6.01 5.31
CA PHE A 17 7.10 -5.19 6.25
C PHE A 17 8.41 -4.67 5.62
N PRO A 18 8.38 -3.96 4.48
CA PRO A 18 9.59 -3.45 3.86
C PRO A 18 10.32 -2.46 4.78
N LEU A 19 11.66 -2.46 4.75
CA LEU A 19 12.48 -1.56 5.55
C LEU A 19 12.83 -0.30 4.77
N THR A 20 12.87 0.83 5.48
CA THR A 20 13.36 2.09 4.94
C THR A 20 14.89 2.12 4.90
N HIS A 21 15.47 3.06 4.16
CA HIS A 21 16.93 3.27 4.11
C HIS A 21 17.51 3.48 5.52
N GLN A 22 16.81 4.25 6.36
CA GLN A 22 17.21 4.52 7.74
C GLN A 22 17.24 3.24 8.58
N MET A 23 16.20 2.41 8.50
CA MET A 23 16.14 1.14 9.24
C MET A 23 17.22 0.15 8.79
N ILE A 24 17.54 0.12 7.49
CA ILE A 24 18.62 -0.71 6.96
C ILE A 24 19.97 -0.24 7.51
N TYR A 25 20.21 1.08 7.52
CA TYR A 25 21.41 1.67 8.09
C TYR A 25 21.55 1.33 9.58
N GLU A 26 20.50 1.56 10.38
CA GLU A 26 20.50 1.28 11.82
C GLU A 26 20.77 -0.20 12.12
N LYS A 27 20.12 -1.11 11.39
CA LYS A 27 20.37 -2.55 11.56
C LYS A 27 21.79 -2.95 11.17
N ALA A 28 22.33 -2.39 10.10
CA ALA A 28 23.69 -2.66 9.67
C ALA A 28 24.71 -2.14 10.70
N SER A 29 24.50 -0.95 11.27
CA SER A 29 25.33 -0.39 12.34
C SER A 29 25.27 -1.25 13.61
N GLN A 30 24.09 -1.71 14.01
CA GLN A 30 23.93 -2.61 15.17
C GLN A 30 24.68 -3.95 14.98
N ILE A 31 24.58 -4.55 13.79
CA ILE A 31 25.32 -5.79 13.48
C ILE A 31 26.83 -5.56 13.54
N LEU A 32 27.29 -4.40 13.06
CA LEU A 32 28.71 -4.06 13.08
C LEU A 32 29.21 -3.86 14.51
N GLU A 33 28.48 -3.11 15.33
CA GLU A 33 28.80 -2.86 16.74
C GLU A 33 28.89 -4.17 17.54
N LEU A 34 27.93 -5.08 17.36
CA LEU A 34 27.95 -6.41 18.00
C LEU A 34 29.18 -7.24 17.62
N LYS A 35 29.77 -6.99 16.44
CA LYS A 35 30.96 -7.71 15.97
C LYS A 35 32.26 -7.06 16.41
N THR A 36 32.33 -5.74 16.40
CA THR A 36 33.53 -4.98 16.75
C THR A 36 33.65 -4.71 18.24
N GLY A 37 32.56 -4.87 19.01
CA GLY A 37 32.53 -4.60 20.45
C GLY A 37 32.47 -3.12 20.82
N HIS A 38 32.27 -2.23 19.84
CA HIS A 38 32.13 -0.80 20.03
C HIS A 38 31.30 -0.19 18.89
N ALA A 39 30.64 0.94 19.15
CA ALA A 39 29.87 1.66 18.15
C ALA A 39 30.76 2.08 16.97
N VAL A 40 30.39 1.67 15.75
CA VAL A 40 31.03 2.09 14.51
C VAL A 40 29.98 2.78 13.65
N GLU A 41 30.22 4.05 13.30
CA GLU A 41 29.37 4.75 12.35
C GLU A 41 29.63 4.26 10.92
N LEU A 42 28.56 3.85 10.24
CA LEU A 42 28.61 3.59 8.82
C LEU A 42 28.69 4.92 8.04
N GLY A 43 29.32 4.93 6.87
CA GLY A 43 29.31 6.12 6.03
C GLY A 43 27.88 6.47 5.56
N GLY A 44 27.53 7.76 5.45
CA GLY A 44 26.18 8.18 5.04
C GLY A 44 25.72 7.67 3.66
N GLN A 45 26.65 7.26 2.79
CA GLN A 45 26.35 6.64 1.49
C GLN A 45 26.32 5.11 1.54
N TRP A 46 26.49 4.48 2.70
CA TRP A 46 26.66 3.04 2.81
C TRP A 46 25.47 2.28 2.25
N VAL A 47 24.23 2.66 2.61
CA VAL A 47 23.01 2.00 2.11
C VAL A 47 22.89 2.14 0.59
N TYR A 48 23.20 3.33 0.05
CA TYR A 48 23.18 3.55 -1.40
C TYR A 48 24.17 2.62 -2.13
N ARG A 49 25.41 2.55 -1.64
CA ARG A 49 26.43 1.66 -2.21
C ARG A 49 26.08 0.18 -2.01
N PHE A 50 25.45 -0.17 -0.89
CA PHE A 50 24.96 -1.52 -0.62
C PHE A 50 23.92 -1.93 -1.67
N LEU A 51 22.93 -1.08 -1.95
CA LEU A 51 21.93 -1.34 -2.99
C LEU A 51 22.57 -1.47 -4.39
N GLN A 52 23.58 -0.66 -4.72
CA GLN A 52 24.31 -0.79 -5.99
C GLN A 52 25.06 -2.12 -6.12
N ARG A 53 25.61 -2.65 -5.02
CA ARG A 53 26.30 -3.95 -5.00
C ARG A 53 25.34 -5.13 -5.13
N HIS A 54 24.08 -4.96 -4.74
CA HIS A 54 23.07 -6.02 -4.67
C HIS A 54 21.89 -5.73 -5.61
N PRO A 55 22.03 -5.98 -6.93
CA PRO A 55 20.99 -5.67 -7.92
C PRO A 55 19.68 -6.48 -7.76
N ARG A 56 19.66 -7.48 -6.87
CA ARG A 56 18.45 -8.18 -6.43
C ARG A 56 17.49 -7.28 -5.63
N LEU A 57 17.97 -6.13 -5.14
CA LEU A 57 17.20 -5.17 -4.37
C LEU A 57 16.87 -3.93 -5.22
N ALA A 58 15.63 -3.45 -5.11
CA ALA A 58 15.18 -2.23 -5.75
C ALA A 58 14.40 -1.36 -4.77
N VAL A 59 14.37 -0.05 -5.04
CA VAL A 59 13.65 0.94 -4.22
C VAL A 59 12.26 1.14 -4.80
N TYR A 60 11.24 1.03 -3.95
CA TYR A 60 9.85 1.22 -4.31
C TYR A 60 9.19 2.31 -3.44
N ARG A 61 8.14 2.93 -3.95
CA ARG A 61 7.22 3.72 -3.14
C ARG A 61 6.16 2.77 -2.58
N ALA A 62 6.15 2.60 -1.26
CA ALA A 62 5.14 1.78 -0.60
C ALA A 62 3.78 2.51 -0.60
N THR A 63 2.73 1.76 -0.90
CA THR A 63 1.34 2.20 -0.71
C THR A 63 0.86 1.69 0.65
N PRO A 64 0.15 2.50 1.46
CA PRO A 64 -0.46 2.02 2.69
C PRO A 64 -1.40 0.83 2.41
N LEU A 65 -1.29 -0.21 3.24
CA LEU A 65 -2.20 -1.35 3.24
C LEU A 65 -2.84 -1.43 4.62
N GLU A 66 -4.17 -1.34 4.66
CA GLU A 66 -4.92 -1.44 5.90
C GLU A 66 -4.70 -2.80 6.56
N TRP A 67 -4.53 -2.82 7.88
CA TRP A 67 -4.18 -4.02 8.64
C TRP A 67 -5.25 -5.11 8.51
N SER A 68 -6.53 -4.73 8.49
CA SER A 68 -7.65 -5.64 8.25
C SER A 68 -7.57 -6.30 6.89
N ARG A 69 -7.21 -5.55 5.84
CA ARG A 69 -7.00 -6.09 4.48
C ARG A 69 -5.80 -7.02 4.44
N ALA A 70 -4.70 -6.66 5.09
CA ALA A 70 -3.51 -7.50 5.15
C ALA A 70 -3.81 -8.86 5.81
N ASN A 71 -4.59 -8.89 6.89
CA ASN A 71 -4.96 -10.13 7.58
C ASN A 71 -6.08 -10.92 6.90
N GLY A 72 -7.05 -10.23 6.29
CA GLY A 72 -8.15 -10.86 5.56
C GLY A 72 -7.69 -11.57 4.29
N MET A 73 -6.59 -11.11 3.68
CA MET A 73 -5.99 -11.70 2.47
C MET A 73 -5.06 -12.89 2.77
N ASN A 74 -5.41 -13.75 3.73
CA ASN A 74 -4.63 -14.96 3.98
C ASN A 74 -5.11 -16.13 3.08
N PRO A 75 -4.21 -17.07 2.69
CA PRO A 75 -4.56 -18.12 1.74
C PRO A 75 -5.77 -18.97 2.17
N THR A 76 -5.93 -19.21 3.46
CA THR A 76 -7.05 -20.00 3.99
C THR A 76 -8.37 -19.27 3.82
N ALA A 77 -8.47 -18.02 4.28
CA ALA A 77 -9.70 -17.22 4.16
C ALA A 77 -10.08 -16.97 2.70
N VAL A 78 -9.09 -16.73 1.83
CA VAL A 78 -9.31 -16.56 0.40
C VAL A 78 -9.83 -17.87 -0.22
N LYS A 79 -9.24 -19.01 0.13
CA LYS A 79 -9.69 -20.32 -0.35
C LYS A 79 -11.11 -20.62 0.13
N GLU A 80 -11.38 -20.48 1.42
CA GLU A 80 -12.71 -20.73 2.01
C GLU A 80 -13.78 -19.85 1.37
N TYR A 81 -13.46 -18.58 1.09
CA TYR A 81 -14.36 -17.69 0.37
C TYR A 81 -14.70 -18.21 -1.03
N PHE A 82 -13.68 -18.54 -1.84
CA PHE A 82 -13.91 -19.00 -3.21
C PHE A 82 -14.58 -20.37 -3.27
N ASP A 83 -14.20 -21.31 -2.40
CA ASP A 83 -14.86 -22.62 -2.28
C ASP A 83 -16.36 -22.44 -1.95
N THR A 84 -16.67 -21.51 -1.03
CA THR A 84 -18.07 -21.22 -0.64
C THR A 84 -18.85 -20.59 -1.79
N VAL A 85 -18.25 -19.63 -2.50
CA VAL A 85 -18.87 -19.00 -3.66
C VAL A 85 -19.13 -20.03 -4.76
N GLU A 86 -18.13 -20.86 -5.11
CA GLU A 86 -18.26 -21.90 -6.13
C GLU A 86 -19.37 -22.90 -5.78
N MET A 87 -19.40 -23.40 -4.55
CA MET A 87 -20.46 -24.27 -4.05
C MET A 87 -21.86 -23.64 -4.17
N LEU A 88 -22.01 -22.34 -3.84
CA LEU A 88 -23.29 -21.65 -3.96
C LEU A 88 -23.72 -21.46 -5.42
N PHE A 89 -22.76 -21.19 -6.31
CA PHE A 89 -23.01 -21.09 -7.74
C PHE A 89 -23.43 -22.42 -8.35
N ASP A 90 -22.78 -23.52 -7.96
CA ASP A 90 -23.15 -24.88 -8.38
C ASP A 90 -24.55 -25.27 -7.88
N LEU A 91 -24.89 -24.91 -6.64
CA LEU A 91 -26.18 -25.25 -6.03
C LEU A 91 -27.35 -24.46 -6.63
N HIS A 92 -27.17 -23.16 -6.83
CA HIS A 92 -28.26 -22.26 -7.20
C HIS A 92 -28.30 -21.94 -8.69
N ASN A 93 -27.19 -22.12 -9.42
CA ASN A 93 -27.01 -21.79 -10.83
C ASN A 93 -27.72 -20.49 -11.23
N PRO A 94 -27.38 -19.35 -10.57
CA PRO A 94 -28.08 -18.10 -10.79
C PRO A 94 -27.87 -17.63 -12.22
N PRO A 95 -28.91 -17.13 -12.89
CA PRO A 95 -28.76 -16.54 -14.21
C PRO A 95 -27.91 -15.26 -14.14
N GLU A 96 -27.22 -14.94 -15.23
CA GLU A 96 -26.22 -13.86 -15.27
C GLU A 96 -26.79 -12.48 -14.89
N GLU A 97 -28.05 -12.22 -15.21
CA GLU A 97 -28.77 -10.99 -14.85
C GLU A 97 -28.98 -10.80 -13.35
N ASN A 98 -28.87 -11.86 -12.55
CA ASN A 98 -29.06 -11.83 -11.10
C ASN A 98 -27.74 -11.85 -10.31
N ILE A 99 -26.59 -11.85 -11.00
CA ILE A 99 -25.27 -11.76 -10.38
C ILE A 99 -24.86 -10.30 -10.38
N HIS A 100 -24.68 -9.70 -9.20
CA HIS A 100 -24.32 -8.30 -9.06
C HIS A 100 -23.03 -8.14 -8.25
N ALA A 101 -22.03 -7.48 -8.84
CA ALA A 101 -20.82 -7.04 -8.16
C ALA A 101 -20.94 -5.54 -7.87
N MET A 102 -21.06 -5.18 -6.59
CA MET A 102 -21.22 -3.80 -6.12
C MET A 102 -19.98 -3.36 -5.33
N ASP A 103 -19.52 -2.14 -5.55
CA ASP A 103 -18.41 -1.53 -4.79
C ASP A 103 -18.64 -0.04 -4.52
N GLU A 104 -17.94 0.48 -3.51
CA GLU A 104 -18.00 1.89 -3.09
C GLU A 104 -16.70 2.62 -3.38
N VAL A 105 -16.80 3.79 -4.03
CA VAL A 105 -15.69 4.73 -4.17
C VAL A 105 -15.97 6.07 -3.48
N GLY A 106 -15.11 6.43 -2.53
CA GLY A 106 -15.11 7.74 -1.88
C GLY A 106 -14.32 8.77 -2.67
N ILE A 107 -15.00 9.79 -3.19
CA ILE A 107 -14.41 10.90 -3.94
C ILE A 107 -14.31 12.12 -3.03
N ASN A 108 -13.09 12.58 -2.74
CA ASN A 108 -12.88 13.76 -1.91
C ASN A 108 -12.95 15.04 -2.76
N THR A 109 -14.08 15.73 -2.71
CA THR A 109 -14.35 16.94 -3.47
C THR A 109 -13.65 18.13 -2.81
N GLY A 110 -12.38 18.38 -3.15
CA GLY A 110 -11.64 19.56 -2.66
C GLY A 110 -10.12 19.43 -2.59
N ILE A 111 -9.55 18.23 -2.79
CA ILE A 111 -8.10 18.00 -2.69
C ILE A 111 -7.58 17.44 -4.01
N PHE A 112 -7.60 18.25 -5.07
CA PHE A 112 -7.23 17.77 -6.41
C PHE A 112 -5.86 18.22 -6.92
N ALA A 113 -5.09 19.00 -6.16
CA ALA A 113 -3.74 19.35 -6.58
C ALA A 113 -2.81 19.63 -5.41
N ARG A 114 -1.61 19.02 -5.48
CA ARG A 114 -0.38 19.57 -4.90
C ARG A 114 0.22 20.51 -5.95
N PRO A 115 -0.16 21.79 -5.99
CA PRO A 115 0.41 22.71 -6.98
C PRO A 115 1.92 22.83 -6.75
N LEU A 116 2.66 23.09 -7.82
CA LEU A 116 4.03 23.57 -7.70
C LEU A 116 3.98 24.96 -7.06
N VAL A 117 4.76 25.15 -6.00
CA VAL A 117 4.81 26.40 -5.23
C VAL A 117 6.25 26.90 -5.19
N ILE A 118 6.43 28.22 -5.21
CA ILE A 118 7.73 28.88 -5.08
C ILE A 118 7.90 29.29 -3.62
N ALA A 119 9.04 28.92 -3.03
CA ALA A 119 9.38 29.19 -1.63
C ALA A 119 10.89 29.37 -1.46
N GLU A 120 11.30 29.75 -0.26
CA GLU A 120 12.70 29.94 0.11
C GLU A 120 13.51 28.65 -0.07
N ALA A 121 14.71 28.78 -0.64
CA ALA A 121 15.64 27.68 -0.83
C ALA A 121 16.11 27.11 0.53
N GLY A 122 16.22 25.78 0.63
CA GLY A 122 16.69 25.10 1.84
C GLY A 122 15.57 24.64 2.80
N GLN A 123 14.31 25.00 2.54
CA GLN A 123 13.17 24.51 3.32
C GLN A 123 12.81 23.07 2.95
N ARG A 124 12.63 22.20 3.95
CA ARG A 124 12.30 20.76 3.75
C ARG A 124 10.81 20.52 3.44
N HIS A 125 9.93 21.41 3.88
CA HIS A 125 8.48 21.32 3.66
C HIS A 125 7.89 22.70 3.36
N GLN A 126 6.98 22.78 2.39
CA GLN A 126 6.17 23.97 2.13
C GLN A 126 4.70 23.65 2.38
N HIS A 127 4.05 24.50 3.17
CA HIS A 127 2.61 24.40 3.43
C HIS A 127 1.85 25.38 2.53
N LEU A 128 0.76 24.90 1.94
CA LEU A 128 -0.23 25.72 1.27
C LEU A 128 -1.52 25.62 2.09
N GLN A 129 -1.92 26.70 2.73
CA GLN A 129 -3.19 26.74 3.44
C GLN A 129 -4.33 26.75 2.41
N LYS A 130 -5.30 25.85 2.60
CA LYS A 130 -6.54 25.83 1.82
C LYS A 130 -7.71 25.72 2.79
N ILE A 131 -8.78 26.47 2.52
CA ILE A 131 -10.08 26.22 3.13
C ILE A 131 -10.63 24.98 2.45
N GLY A 132 -10.28 23.81 3.00
CA GLY A 132 -10.72 22.53 2.47
C GLY A 132 -12.03 22.13 3.11
N ASP A 133 -13.14 22.28 2.38
CA ASP A 133 -14.34 21.53 2.73
C ASP A 133 -14.07 20.06 2.36
N ARG A 134 -13.80 19.22 3.37
CA ARG A 134 -13.57 17.78 3.18
C ARG A 134 -14.91 17.09 2.90
N LYS A 135 -15.55 17.45 1.80
CA LYS A 135 -16.76 16.80 1.31
C LYS A 135 -16.36 15.51 0.63
N ILE A 136 -16.68 14.39 1.27
CA ILE A 136 -16.62 13.09 0.62
C ILE A 136 -17.96 12.90 -0.09
N THR A 137 -17.89 12.65 -1.38
CA THR A 137 -19.00 12.15 -2.19
C THR A 137 -18.77 10.67 -2.39
N THR A 138 -19.72 9.85 -1.98
CA THR A 138 -19.65 8.40 -2.18
C THR A 138 -20.36 8.06 -3.48
N CYS A 139 -19.71 7.31 -4.36
CA CYS A 139 -20.32 6.70 -5.52
C CYS A 139 -20.39 5.19 -5.29
N ILE A 140 -21.58 4.61 -5.49
CA ILE A 140 -21.82 3.18 -5.47
C ILE A 140 -21.96 2.73 -6.93
N GLU A 141 -21.07 1.86 -7.35
CA GLU A 141 -21.05 1.30 -8.70
C GLU A 141 -21.46 -0.18 -8.66
N THR A 142 -22.17 -0.65 -9.68
CA THR A 142 -22.61 -2.05 -9.75
C THR A 142 -22.55 -2.57 -11.17
N ILE A 143 -21.86 -3.68 -11.34
CA ILE A 143 -21.74 -4.44 -12.59
C ILE A 143 -22.58 -5.71 -12.46
N VAL A 144 -23.29 -6.05 -13.53
CA VAL A 144 -24.12 -7.25 -13.62
C VAL A 144 -23.34 -8.34 -14.36
N GLY A 145 -23.56 -9.61 -14.03
CA GLY A 145 -22.89 -10.77 -14.62
C GLY A 145 -23.01 -10.84 -16.15
N ASN A 146 -24.11 -10.32 -16.71
CA ASN A 146 -24.33 -10.23 -18.15
C ASN A 146 -23.55 -9.08 -18.86
N GLY A 147 -22.66 -8.39 -18.14
CA GLY A 147 -21.83 -7.31 -18.65
C GLY A 147 -22.49 -5.92 -18.69
N THR A 148 -23.75 -5.81 -18.27
CA THR A 148 -24.42 -4.49 -18.11
C THR A 148 -24.06 -3.85 -16.77
N THR A 149 -24.38 -2.56 -16.60
CA THR A 149 -24.15 -1.82 -15.36
C THR A 149 -25.44 -1.16 -14.88
N LEU A 150 -25.60 -1.09 -13.57
CA LEU A 150 -26.65 -0.29 -12.97
C LEU A 150 -26.23 1.18 -12.98
N ARG A 151 -27.20 2.09 -13.00
CA ARG A 151 -26.91 3.52 -12.83
C ARG A 151 -26.24 3.74 -11.46
N PRO A 152 -25.08 4.40 -11.41
CA PRO A 152 -24.36 4.60 -10.16
C PRO A 152 -25.20 5.44 -9.19
N THR A 153 -25.17 5.07 -7.92
CA THR A 153 -25.82 5.85 -6.86
C THR A 153 -24.80 6.80 -6.26
N VAL A 154 -25.07 8.10 -6.32
CA VAL A 154 -24.18 9.13 -5.79
C VAL A 154 -24.78 9.70 -4.51
N ILE A 155 -24.08 9.52 -3.40
CA ILE A 155 -24.46 10.01 -2.08
C ILE A 155 -23.61 11.24 -1.77
N PHE A 156 -24.29 12.37 -1.61
CA PHE A 156 -23.68 13.61 -1.15
C PHE A 156 -23.77 13.73 0.37
N LYS A 157 -22.90 14.55 0.95
CA LYS A 157 -22.97 14.91 2.36
C LYS A 157 -24.37 15.46 2.69
N GLY A 158 -24.99 14.92 3.75
CA GLY A 158 -26.25 15.44 4.29
C GLY A 158 -26.09 16.88 4.81
N THR A 159 -27.14 17.67 4.65
CA THR A 159 -27.26 19.04 5.18
C THR A 159 -27.53 19.04 6.67
#